data_AF-A0A8C2KXH5-F1
#
_entry.id   AF-A0A8C2KXH5-F1
#
_cell.length_a   1.000
_cell.length_b   1.000
_cell.length_c   1.000
_cell.angle_alpha   90.00
_cell.angle_beta   90.00
_cell.angle_gamma   90.00
#
_symmetry.space_group_name_H-M   'P 1'
#
loop_
_entity.id
_entity.type
_entity.pdbx_description
1 polymer ?
#
loop_
_entity_poly.entity_id
_entity_poly.type
_entity_poly.pdbx_seq_one_letter_code
_entity_poly.pdbx_strand_id
1 'polypeptide(L)'
;MSCLGQFDGQGSAEFGARGLNWFCAPGSQILILLYDMHQPDVIFISRRLDRRPDVDPYCQALYPFCPSGDPDGQIPVMSDSDNISVFRLQTPVWEFRYGDMLGKFHIMHDAIGFGSARTGRNFTMEWYELFQLGNCTFPHERAGVSAPFWCNQGAACFYEGIDDLHWKQNGTLEKIGEITGEMFNEMACWVQEDNETGVYYETWTVKSDPGPNATTWFDSYDCSQFVHRTYKTLLDMGAELSSRTPTYYTKIYLYSGEPLCLGDDSIFQQSSMKDLATDIKKFYHSFRSHQSIVEMIESLLEAFEKMVLEKTFYFYYNSEYWKLPMKYPYIKIIFEEIPLP
;
A
#
# COMPACT_ATOMS: atom_id res chain seq x y z
N MET A 1 -61.30 -2.17 25.69
CA MET A 1 -61.46 -3.25 24.68
C MET A 1 -60.36 -4.26 24.93
N SER A 2 -60.77 -5.47 25.28
CA SER A 2 -60.02 -6.72 25.49
C SER A 2 -59.33 -7.21 24.19
N CYS A 3 -58.37 -8.13 24.11
CA CYS A 3 -57.92 -9.29 24.91
C CYS A 3 -56.39 -9.42 24.75
N LEU A 4 -55.56 -9.75 25.75
CA LEU A 4 -55.33 -11.06 26.38
C LEU A 4 -55.06 -12.24 25.43
N GLY A 5 -53.81 -12.72 25.47
CA GLY A 5 -53.36 -14.07 25.12
C GLY A 5 -52.10 -14.36 25.95
N GLN A 6 -52.17 -15.36 26.83
CA GLN A 6 -51.16 -15.75 27.82
C GLN A 6 -50.91 -17.26 27.71
N PHE A 7 -49.79 -17.73 28.30
CA PHE A 7 -49.29 -19.11 28.50
C PHE A 7 -48.46 -19.69 27.35
N ASP A 8 -47.37 -20.45 27.57
CA ASP A 8 -46.45 -20.71 28.69
C ASP A 8 -45.38 -21.66 28.10
N GLY A 9 -44.12 -21.64 28.57
CA GLY A 9 -43.17 -22.69 28.19
C GLY A 9 -41.69 -22.31 28.31
N GLN A 10 -41.10 -22.76 29.41
CA GLN A 10 -39.68 -22.72 29.79
C GLN A 10 -38.66 -22.93 28.65
N GLY A 11 -37.62 -22.09 28.64
CA GLY A 11 -36.40 -22.28 27.87
C GLY A 11 -35.37 -21.20 28.17
N SER A 12 -34.57 -21.41 29.21
CA SER A 12 -33.42 -20.59 29.58
C SER A 12 -32.22 -20.85 28.64
N ALA A 13 -31.66 -19.80 28.04
CA ALA A 13 -30.23 -19.70 27.76
C ALA A 13 -29.83 -18.23 27.56
N GLU A 14 -28.82 -17.83 28.32
CA GLU A 14 -28.35 -16.49 28.63
C GLU A 14 -27.76 -15.71 27.43
N PHE A 15 -28.18 -14.46 27.25
CA PHE A 15 -27.36 -13.40 26.64
C PHE A 15 -26.61 -12.69 27.77
N GLY A 16 -25.30 -12.92 27.86
CA GLY A 16 -24.43 -12.28 28.84
C GLY A 16 -24.08 -10.84 28.46
N ALA A 17 -24.88 -9.88 28.91
CA ALA A 17 -24.44 -8.50 29.08
C ALA A 17 -23.69 -8.37 30.43
N ARG A 18 -22.45 -7.87 30.41
CA ARG A 18 -21.70 -7.39 31.59
C ARG A 18 -21.11 -6.04 31.21
N GLY A 19 -21.21 -4.95 31.97
CA GLY A 19 -21.86 -4.65 33.24
C GLY A 19 -21.51 -3.19 33.59
N LEU A 20 -22.51 -2.32 33.68
CA LEU A 20 -22.36 -0.94 34.19
C LEU A 20 -22.33 -0.98 35.73
N ASN A 21 -21.23 -0.56 36.34
CA ASN A 21 -21.18 -0.35 37.79
C ASN A 21 -21.54 1.10 38.13
N TRP A 22 -22.63 1.28 38.86
CA TRP A 22 -23.12 2.57 39.33
C TRP A 22 -22.69 2.80 40.78
N PHE A 23 -21.99 3.90 41.05
CA PHE A 23 -21.78 4.40 42.42
C PHE A 23 -22.56 5.70 42.59
N CYS A 24 -23.56 5.69 43.48
CA CYS A 24 -24.21 6.90 43.98
C CYS A 24 -23.70 7.19 45.40
N ALA A 25 -23.00 8.31 45.59
CA ALA A 25 -22.78 8.92 46.90
C ALA A 25 -23.79 10.08 47.07
N PRO A 26 -24.46 10.22 48.23
CA PRO A 26 -25.44 11.27 48.43
C PRO A 26 -24.74 12.60 48.75
N GLY A 27 -25.01 13.65 47.96
CA GLY A 27 -24.76 15.04 48.38
C GLY A 27 -23.92 15.94 47.47
N SER A 28 -23.58 15.55 46.24
CA SER A 28 -22.97 16.47 45.26
C SER A 28 -23.26 16.00 43.83
N GLN A 29 -24.02 16.76 43.05
CA GLN A 29 -24.18 16.51 41.62
C GLN A 29 -22.91 16.96 40.89
N ILE A 30 -21.92 16.07 40.79
CA ILE A 30 -20.88 16.13 39.77
C ILE A 30 -20.92 14.79 39.04
N LEU A 31 -21.47 14.81 37.84
CA LEU A 31 -21.52 13.67 36.93
C LEU A 31 -20.16 13.60 36.22
N ILE A 32 -19.27 12.71 36.66
CA ILE A 32 -18.05 12.38 35.90
C ILE A 32 -18.40 11.20 35.00
N LEU A 33 -18.67 11.49 33.73
CA LEU A 33 -18.66 10.49 32.67
C LEU A 33 -17.20 10.10 32.40
N LEU A 34 -16.75 8.98 32.95
CA LEU A 34 -15.56 8.30 32.44
C LEU A 34 -15.97 7.64 31.12
N TYR A 35 -15.77 8.35 30.02
CA TYR A 35 -15.78 7.75 28.69
C TYR A 35 -14.52 6.89 28.58
N ASP A 36 -14.71 5.58 28.57
CA ASP A 36 -13.72 4.63 28.10
C ASP A 36 -13.62 4.82 26.57
N MET A 37 -12.73 5.72 26.14
CA MET A 37 -12.43 5.90 24.72
C MET A 37 -11.48 4.80 24.27
N HIS A 38 -12.01 3.61 23.99
CA HIS A 38 -11.43 2.81 22.91
C HIS A 38 -11.71 3.57 21.61
N GLN A 39 -10.75 4.39 21.16
CA GLN A 39 -10.78 4.91 19.80
C GLN A 39 -10.59 3.70 18.86
N PRO A 40 -11.48 3.47 17.89
CA PRO A 40 -11.20 2.51 16.84
C PRO A 40 -9.93 2.98 16.11
N ASP A 41 -8.99 2.07 15.87
CA ASP A 41 -7.76 2.36 15.13
C ASP A 41 -8.11 3.05 13.80
N VAL A 42 -7.78 4.34 13.68
CA VAL A 42 -8.05 5.12 12.46
C VAL A 42 -6.91 4.84 11.48
N ILE A 43 -7.11 3.83 10.63
CA ILE A 43 -6.26 3.60 9.46
C ILE A 43 -6.77 4.48 8.33
N PHE A 44 -5.92 5.35 7.80
CA PHE A 44 -6.22 6.11 6.59
C PHE A 44 -5.96 5.22 5.36
N ILE A 45 -7.03 4.95 4.61
CA ILE A 45 -7.01 4.07 3.43
C ILE A 45 -6.70 4.89 2.18
N SER A 46 -5.93 4.31 1.25
CA SER A 46 -5.65 4.92 -0.05
C SER A 46 -6.94 5.23 -0.81
N ARG A 47 -7.07 6.48 -1.26
CA ARG A 47 -8.25 6.99 -1.94
C ARG A 47 -8.28 6.46 -3.37
N ARG A 48 -9.39 5.82 -3.72
CA ARG A 48 -9.73 5.49 -5.11
C ARG A 48 -10.28 6.70 -5.85
N LEU A 49 -9.97 6.76 -7.14
CA LEU A 49 -10.50 7.75 -8.08
C LEU A 49 -11.65 7.14 -8.89
N ASP A 50 -12.48 8.00 -9.49
CA ASP A 50 -13.51 7.56 -10.44
C ASP A 50 -12.90 7.05 -11.75
N ARG A 51 -11.73 7.58 -12.13
CA ARG A 51 -10.95 7.16 -13.30
C ARG A 51 -9.49 7.58 -13.18
N ARG A 52 -8.62 6.89 -13.93
CA ARG A 52 -7.21 7.25 -14.07
C ARG A 52 -7.04 8.57 -14.83
N PRO A 53 -6.38 9.58 -14.25
CA PRO A 53 -5.99 10.79 -14.97
C PRO A 53 -4.88 10.50 -15.99
N ASP A 54 -4.90 11.25 -17.09
CA ASP A 54 -3.83 11.22 -18.09
C ASP A 54 -2.48 11.59 -17.46
N VAL A 55 -1.42 11.00 -18.01
CA VAL A 55 -0.04 11.30 -17.60
C VAL A 55 0.35 12.71 -18.04
N ASP A 56 0.83 13.53 -17.11
CA ASP A 56 1.41 14.84 -17.45
C ASP A 56 2.69 14.64 -18.29
N PRO A 57 2.88 15.37 -19.40
CA PRO A 57 4.07 15.26 -20.26
C PRO A 57 5.41 15.48 -19.56
N TYR A 58 5.42 16.10 -18.38
CA TYR A 58 6.59 16.23 -17.52
C TYR A 58 7.06 14.86 -16.98
N CYS A 59 6.14 13.95 -16.68
CA CYS A 59 6.45 12.62 -16.16
C CYS A 59 6.93 11.73 -17.31
N GLN A 60 8.24 11.50 -17.38
CA GLN A 60 8.87 10.66 -18.38
C GLN A 60 9.70 9.57 -17.71
N ALA A 61 9.41 8.33 -18.09
CA ALA A 61 10.11 7.18 -17.56
C ALA A 61 11.42 6.96 -18.34
N LEU A 62 12.52 6.67 -17.62
CA LEU A 62 13.79 6.29 -18.28
C LEU A 62 13.67 4.92 -18.96
N TYR A 63 12.98 4.00 -18.29
CA TYR A 63 12.59 2.70 -18.83
C TYR A 63 11.08 2.68 -19.04
N PRO A 64 10.60 2.21 -20.19
CA PRO A 64 9.17 2.15 -20.46
C PRO A 64 8.46 1.26 -19.44
N PHE A 65 7.30 1.72 -18.96
CA PHE A 65 6.39 0.89 -18.17
C PHE A 65 5.80 -0.22 -19.04
N CYS A 66 5.77 -1.44 -18.50
CA CYS A 66 5.15 -2.63 -19.09
C CYS A 66 5.54 -2.88 -20.58
N PRO A 67 6.84 -2.98 -20.91
CA PRO A 67 7.29 -3.01 -22.31
C PRO A 67 6.82 -4.23 -23.11
N SER A 68 6.58 -5.35 -22.43
CA SER A 68 6.09 -6.61 -23.02
C SER A 68 4.59 -6.82 -22.81
N GLY A 69 3.90 -5.87 -22.17
CA GLY A 69 2.47 -5.95 -21.96
C GLY A 69 1.67 -5.67 -23.22
N ASP A 70 0.40 -6.02 -23.18
CA ASP A 70 -0.54 -5.61 -24.21
C ASP A 70 -0.65 -4.07 -24.25
N PRO A 71 -0.47 -3.40 -25.40
CA PRO A 71 -0.52 -1.93 -25.49
C PRO A 71 -1.87 -1.33 -25.06
N ASP A 72 -2.96 -2.08 -25.19
CA ASP A 72 -4.30 -1.67 -24.80
C ASP A 72 -4.64 -2.17 -23.37
N GLY A 73 -3.67 -2.78 -22.66
CA GLY A 73 -3.84 -3.33 -21.32
C GLY A 73 -4.77 -4.54 -21.28
N GLN A 74 -5.00 -5.21 -22.40
CA GLN A 74 -5.95 -6.32 -22.47
C GLN A 74 -5.42 -7.57 -21.78
N ILE A 75 -6.27 -8.18 -20.95
CA ILE A 75 -6.03 -9.49 -20.36
C ILE A 75 -6.80 -10.52 -21.21
N PRO A 76 -6.17 -11.63 -21.64
CA PRO A 76 -6.81 -12.61 -22.50
C PRO A 76 -7.97 -13.31 -21.78
N VAL A 77 -9.05 -13.59 -22.51
CA VAL A 77 -10.17 -14.36 -22.00
C VAL A 77 -9.84 -15.86 -22.03
N MET A 78 -9.95 -16.51 -20.87
CA MET A 78 -9.79 -17.96 -20.72
C MET A 78 -11.11 -18.68 -20.98
N SER A 79 -11.04 -19.95 -21.38
CA SER A 79 -12.23 -20.80 -21.40
C SER A 79 -12.67 -21.09 -19.97
N ASP A 80 -13.96 -20.99 -19.66
CA ASP A 80 -14.50 -21.16 -18.30
C ASP A 80 -14.05 -22.47 -17.63
N SER A 81 -14.03 -23.57 -18.40
CA SER A 81 -13.59 -24.90 -17.95
C SER A 81 -12.09 -25.15 -17.97
N ASP A 82 -11.27 -24.15 -18.30
CA ASP A 82 -9.81 -24.27 -18.20
C ASP A 82 -9.38 -24.37 -16.74
N ASN A 83 -8.26 -25.06 -16.50
CA ASN A 83 -7.62 -25.12 -15.20
C ASN A 83 -6.36 -24.23 -15.25
N ILE A 84 -6.37 -23.15 -14.47
CA ILE A 84 -5.31 -22.14 -14.44
C ILE A 84 -4.51 -22.32 -13.16
N SER A 85 -3.24 -22.70 -13.29
CA SER A 85 -2.30 -22.71 -12.17
C SER A 85 -1.96 -21.28 -11.75
N VAL A 86 -2.00 -21.00 -10.44
CA VAL A 86 -1.63 -19.70 -9.87
C VAL A 86 -0.26 -19.83 -9.19
N PHE A 87 0.65 -18.91 -9.48
CA PHE A 87 2.01 -18.89 -8.98
C PHE A 87 2.29 -17.63 -8.18
N ARG A 88 2.93 -17.79 -7.02
CA ARG A 88 3.60 -16.70 -6.30
C ARG A 88 4.95 -16.46 -6.96
N LEU A 89 5.17 -15.22 -7.39
CA LEU A 89 6.42 -14.77 -7.99
C LEU A 89 7.02 -13.67 -7.11
N GLN A 90 8.28 -13.82 -6.75
CA GLN A 90 9.00 -12.82 -5.97
C GLN A 90 10.47 -12.79 -6.39
N THR A 91 11.07 -11.61 -6.53
CA THR A 91 12.50 -11.47 -6.90
C THR A 91 13.09 -10.17 -6.36
N PRO A 92 14.39 -10.03 -6.09
CA PRO A 92 14.95 -8.76 -5.62
C PRO A 92 14.75 -7.61 -6.61
N VAL A 93 14.38 -6.42 -6.12
CA VAL A 93 14.17 -5.25 -6.99
C VAL A 93 15.51 -4.81 -7.61
N TRP A 94 15.47 -4.33 -8.86
CA TRP A 94 16.61 -3.77 -9.60
C TRP A 94 17.84 -4.69 -9.70
N GLU A 95 17.65 -6.01 -9.68
CA GLU A 95 18.74 -6.98 -9.90
C GLU A 95 19.53 -6.67 -11.18
N PHE A 96 18.83 -6.25 -12.26
CA PHE A 96 19.45 -5.85 -13.53
C PHE A 96 20.42 -4.66 -13.42
N ARG A 97 20.26 -3.79 -12.41
CA ARG A 97 21.05 -2.56 -12.23
C ARG A 97 22.09 -2.65 -11.12
N TYR A 98 21.77 -3.36 -10.04
CA TYR A 98 22.61 -3.41 -8.84
C TYR A 98 23.07 -4.82 -8.45
N GLY A 99 22.76 -5.83 -9.27
CA GLY A 99 23.04 -7.23 -8.99
C GLY A 99 22.41 -7.69 -7.66
N ASP A 100 23.06 -8.63 -6.98
CA ASP A 100 22.57 -9.23 -5.73
C ASP A 100 22.56 -8.28 -4.51
N MET A 101 23.02 -7.02 -4.65
CA MET A 101 23.18 -6.12 -3.50
C MET A 101 21.85 -5.80 -2.81
N LEU A 102 20.78 -5.56 -3.57
CA LEU A 102 19.45 -5.28 -3.01
C LEU A 102 18.76 -6.54 -2.48
N GLY A 103 19.10 -7.71 -3.03
CA GLY A 103 18.73 -9.01 -2.45
C GLY A 103 19.28 -9.20 -1.04
N LYS A 104 20.45 -8.66 -0.71
CA LYS A 104 21.01 -8.68 0.66
C LYS A 104 20.25 -7.81 1.66
N PHE A 105 19.47 -6.84 1.19
CA PHE A 105 18.58 -6.02 2.01
C PHE A 105 17.12 -6.50 1.96
N HIS A 106 16.86 -7.64 1.28
CA HIS A 106 15.53 -8.22 1.10
C HIS A 106 14.48 -7.19 0.64
N ILE A 107 14.84 -6.34 -0.32
CA ILE A 107 13.89 -5.49 -1.02
C ILE A 107 13.43 -6.28 -2.24
N MET A 108 12.22 -6.84 -2.17
CA MET A 108 11.67 -7.76 -3.15
C MET A 108 10.57 -7.07 -3.97
N HIS A 109 10.47 -7.46 -5.24
CA HIS A 109 9.36 -7.20 -6.15
C HIS A 109 8.46 -8.43 -6.16
N ASP A 110 7.15 -8.18 -6.09
CA ASP A 110 6.12 -9.22 -5.98
C ASP A 110 5.22 -9.21 -7.21
N ALA A 111 4.88 -10.41 -7.71
CA ALA A 111 4.04 -10.63 -8.88
C ALA A 111 3.22 -11.92 -8.75
N ILE A 112 2.28 -12.10 -9.68
CA ILE A 112 1.45 -13.31 -9.78
C ILE A 112 1.65 -13.92 -11.15
N GLY A 113 1.94 -15.22 -11.18
CA GLY A 113 1.99 -15.99 -12.41
C GLY A 113 0.70 -16.78 -12.63
N PHE A 114 0.32 -16.95 -13.89
CA PHE A 114 -0.81 -17.79 -14.29
C PHE A 114 -0.37 -18.77 -15.37
N GLY A 115 -0.83 -20.02 -15.33
CA GLY A 115 -0.52 -21.04 -16.34
C GLY A 115 -1.76 -21.81 -16.77
N SER A 116 -2.15 -21.68 -18.04
CA SER A 116 -3.31 -22.37 -18.62
C SER A 116 -2.97 -23.82 -18.97
N ALA A 117 -3.68 -24.78 -18.37
CA ALA A 117 -3.51 -26.20 -18.70
C ALA A 117 -3.98 -26.52 -20.12
N ARG A 118 -5.01 -25.82 -20.62
CA ARG A 118 -5.57 -26.06 -21.96
C ARG A 118 -4.66 -25.55 -23.08
N THR A 119 -4.10 -24.35 -22.93
CA THR A 119 -3.30 -23.71 -23.99
C THR A 119 -1.81 -23.95 -23.83
N GLY A 120 -1.35 -24.31 -22.62
CA GLY A 120 0.06 -24.41 -22.27
C GLY A 120 0.76 -23.05 -22.13
N ARG A 121 0.04 -21.93 -22.32
CA ARG A 121 0.57 -20.57 -22.17
C ARG A 121 0.61 -20.19 -20.71
N ASN A 122 1.56 -19.34 -20.35
CA ASN A 122 1.66 -18.75 -19.04
C ASN A 122 1.80 -17.23 -19.14
N PHE A 123 1.48 -16.54 -18.05
CA PHE A 123 1.39 -15.10 -17.99
C PHE A 123 1.92 -14.61 -16.65
N THR A 124 2.44 -13.40 -16.65
CA THR A 124 2.86 -12.70 -15.45
C THR A 124 2.02 -11.44 -15.30
N MET A 125 1.56 -11.20 -14.07
CA MET A 125 0.81 -10.03 -13.67
C MET A 125 1.52 -9.34 -12.52
N GLU A 126 1.81 -8.06 -12.72
CA GLU A 126 2.53 -7.21 -11.78
C GLU A 126 1.76 -5.92 -11.56
N TRP A 127 2.11 -5.16 -10.53
CA TRP A 127 1.65 -3.79 -10.35
C TRP A 127 2.79 -2.94 -9.83
N TYR A 128 3.21 -1.93 -10.58
CA TYR A 128 4.38 -1.13 -10.24
C TYR A 128 4.33 0.27 -10.85
N GLU A 129 5.36 1.06 -10.57
CA GLU A 129 5.44 2.47 -10.89
C GLU A 129 5.57 2.72 -12.39
N LEU A 130 4.78 3.65 -12.93
CA LEU A 130 4.95 4.10 -14.33
C LEU A 130 6.30 4.80 -14.54
N PHE A 131 6.76 5.52 -13.51
CA PHE A 131 7.94 6.40 -13.59
C PHE A 131 9.01 6.02 -12.57
N GLN A 132 9.11 4.74 -12.20
CA GLN A 132 10.07 4.23 -11.20
C GLN A 132 9.82 4.72 -9.76
N LEU A 133 10.28 3.92 -8.79
CA LEU A 133 10.05 4.12 -7.34
C LEU A 133 10.37 5.53 -6.84
N GLY A 134 11.52 6.10 -7.21
CA GLY A 134 11.95 7.41 -6.70
C GLY A 134 10.94 8.54 -6.98
N ASN A 135 10.29 8.52 -8.16
CA ASN A 135 9.29 9.51 -8.55
C ASN A 135 7.93 9.30 -7.86
N CYS A 136 7.69 8.10 -7.33
CA CYS A 136 6.53 7.80 -6.50
C CYS A 136 6.75 8.15 -5.02
N THR A 137 7.99 8.10 -4.54
CA THR A 137 8.33 8.37 -3.14
C THR A 137 8.56 9.87 -2.85
N PHE A 138 9.14 10.61 -3.80
CA PHE A 138 9.46 12.03 -3.60
C PHE A 138 9.06 12.88 -4.82
N PRO A 139 8.54 14.10 -4.61
CA PRO A 139 8.08 14.96 -5.68
C PRO A 139 9.22 15.70 -6.38
N HIS A 140 8.87 16.29 -7.52
CA HIS A 140 9.73 17.18 -8.27
C HIS A 140 9.46 18.65 -7.97
N GLU A 141 10.51 19.46 -8.02
CA GLU A 141 10.39 20.91 -8.05
C GLU A 141 10.32 21.39 -9.49
N ARG A 142 9.20 22.02 -9.87
CA ARG A 142 8.98 22.54 -11.22
C ARG A 142 8.90 24.06 -11.20
N ALA A 143 9.70 24.70 -12.06
CA ALA A 143 9.65 26.14 -12.25
C ALA A 143 8.23 26.57 -12.69
N GLY A 144 7.67 27.59 -12.02
CA GLY A 144 6.34 28.11 -12.31
C GLY A 144 5.18 27.34 -11.65
N VAL A 145 5.44 26.24 -10.94
CA VAL A 145 4.45 25.53 -10.12
C VAL A 145 4.74 25.79 -8.65
N SER A 146 3.71 26.20 -7.90
CA SER A 146 3.88 26.55 -6.49
C SER A 146 4.02 25.32 -5.59
N ALA A 147 3.28 24.24 -5.87
CA ALA A 147 3.35 22.99 -5.11
C ALA A 147 4.42 22.04 -5.66
N PRO A 148 5.00 21.15 -4.83
CA PRO A 148 5.76 19.99 -5.29
C PRO A 148 4.93 19.15 -6.26
N PHE A 149 5.53 18.71 -7.36
CA PHE A 149 4.84 18.02 -8.45
C PHE A 149 5.13 16.52 -8.42
N TRP A 150 4.08 15.69 -8.38
CA TRP A 150 4.21 14.25 -8.21
C TRP A 150 4.06 13.49 -9.54
N CYS A 151 4.99 12.56 -9.79
CA CYS A 151 4.90 11.57 -10.87
C CYS A 151 4.75 10.18 -10.26
N ASN A 152 3.71 10.01 -9.43
CA ASN A 152 3.53 8.88 -8.53
C ASN A 152 2.45 7.87 -8.99
N GLN A 153 2.13 7.82 -10.29
CA GLN A 153 1.19 6.82 -10.78
C GLN A 153 1.84 5.42 -10.79
N GLY A 154 1.08 4.42 -10.33
CA GLY A 154 1.35 2.99 -10.53
C GLY A 154 0.20 2.32 -11.30
N ALA A 155 0.46 1.19 -11.94
CA ALA A 155 -0.56 0.46 -12.70
C ALA A 155 -0.27 -1.03 -12.76
N ALA A 156 -1.31 -1.81 -13.07
CA ALA A 156 -1.18 -3.21 -13.39
C ALA A 156 -0.49 -3.40 -14.75
N CYS A 157 0.37 -4.40 -14.84
CA CYS A 157 1.05 -4.83 -16.04
C CYS A 157 0.80 -6.34 -16.21
N PHE A 158 0.25 -6.73 -17.36
CA PHE A 158 -0.02 -8.13 -17.69
C PHE A 158 0.68 -8.48 -19.00
N TYR A 159 1.48 -9.54 -19.00
CA TYR A 159 2.21 -9.98 -20.18
C TYR A 159 2.34 -11.50 -20.25
N GLU A 160 2.59 -12.01 -21.47
CA GLU A 160 2.82 -13.44 -21.71
C GLU A 160 4.24 -13.85 -21.33
N GLY A 161 4.36 -15.03 -20.72
CA GLY A 161 5.62 -15.57 -20.25
C GLY A 161 5.78 -15.45 -18.74
N ILE A 162 6.26 -16.52 -18.10
CA ILE A 162 6.92 -16.47 -16.79
C ILE A 162 8.41 -16.73 -17.04
N ASP A 163 9.27 -15.74 -16.73
CA ASP A 163 10.72 -15.91 -16.83
C ASP A 163 11.24 -16.70 -15.63
N ASP A 164 11.29 -18.02 -15.76
CA ASP A 164 11.78 -18.94 -14.74
C ASP A 164 13.13 -18.54 -14.15
N LEU A 165 14.06 -18.03 -14.95
CA LEU A 165 15.39 -17.65 -14.46
C LEU A 165 15.29 -16.44 -13.54
N HIS A 166 14.56 -15.41 -13.97
CA HIS A 166 14.35 -14.18 -13.21
C HIS A 166 13.73 -14.44 -11.83
N TRP A 167 12.75 -15.35 -11.74
CA TRP A 167 12.03 -15.63 -10.51
C TRP A 167 12.70 -16.70 -9.63
N LYS A 168 13.42 -17.67 -10.21
CA LYS A 168 14.02 -18.79 -9.43
C LYS A 168 15.46 -18.54 -8.99
N GLN A 169 16.23 -17.72 -9.70
CA GLN A 169 17.67 -17.60 -9.45
C GLN A 169 17.96 -17.01 -8.05
N ASN A 170 17.29 -15.91 -7.72
CA ASN A 170 17.48 -15.16 -6.47
C ASN A 170 16.14 -14.86 -5.76
N GLY A 171 15.07 -15.54 -6.16
CA GLY A 171 13.70 -15.24 -5.76
C GLY A 171 12.87 -16.47 -5.40
N THR A 172 11.56 -16.36 -5.55
CA THR A 172 10.60 -17.45 -5.40
C THR A 172 9.73 -17.56 -6.65
N LEU A 173 9.59 -18.79 -7.16
CA LEU A 173 8.54 -19.20 -8.09
C LEU A 173 7.88 -20.43 -7.51
N GLU A 174 6.68 -20.26 -6.96
CA GLU A 174 5.94 -21.33 -6.27
C GLU A 174 4.51 -21.41 -6.79
N LYS A 175 4.05 -22.59 -7.20
CA LYS A 175 2.63 -22.82 -7.47
C LYS A 175 1.87 -22.86 -6.14
N ILE A 176 0.93 -21.95 -5.95
CA ILE A 176 0.16 -21.80 -4.72
C ILE A 176 -1.29 -22.27 -4.86
N GLY A 177 -1.78 -22.52 -6.07
CA GLY A 177 -3.15 -22.98 -6.25
C GLY A 177 -3.53 -23.23 -7.70
N GLU A 178 -4.81 -23.53 -7.89
CA GLU A 178 -5.47 -23.70 -9.17
C GLU A 178 -6.83 -22.99 -9.12
N ILE A 179 -7.20 -22.32 -10.21
CA ILE A 179 -8.49 -21.65 -10.38
C ILE A 179 -9.11 -22.05 -11.72
N THR A 180 -10.42 -21.86 -11.86
CA THR A 180 -11.08 -22.05 -13.16
C THR A 180 -10.79 -20.88 -14.10
N GLY A 181 -10.95 -21.08 -15.40
CA GLY A 181 -10.89 -19.98 -16.36
C GLY A 181 -11.97 -18.92 -16.12
N GLU A 182 -13.13 -19.32 -15.58
CA GLU A 182 -14.20 -18.40 -15.15
C GLU A 182 -13.70 -17.46 -14.04
N MET A 183 -13.10 -18.00 -12.98
CA MET A 183 -12.49 -17.20 -11.90
C MET A 183 -11.38 -16.28 -12.42
N PHE A 184 -10.57 -16.76 -13.37
CA PHE A 184 -9.54 -15.93 -14.00
C PHE A 184 -10.16 -14.75 -14.75
N ASN A 185 -11.23 -14.97 -15.52
CA ASN A 185 -11.90 -13.91 -16.28
C ASN A 185 -12.56 -12.89 -15.35
N GLU A 186 -13.16 -13.33 -14.25
CA GLU A 186 -13.76 -12.44 -13.25
C GLU A 186 -12.69 -11.62 -12.52
N MET A 187 -11.58 -12.25 -12.14
CA MET A 187 -10.40 -11.56 -11.59
C MET A 187 -9.83 -10.55 -12.59
N ALA A 188 -9.77 -10.89 -13.87
CA ALA A 188 -9.30 -9.97 -14.91
C ALA A 188 -10.18 -8.71 -15.01
N CYS A 189 -11.51 -8.84 -14.91
CA CYS A 189 -12.42 -7.69 -14.83
C CYS A 189 -12.13 -6.84 -13.58
N TRP A 190 -11.97 -7.48 -12.42
CA TRP A 190 -11.61 -6.78 -11.19
C TRP A 190 -10.27 -6.04 -11.31
N VAL A 191 -9.25 -6.62 -11.97
CA VAL A 191 -7.96 -5.96 -12.19
C VAL A 191 -8.12 -4.70 -13.04
N GLN A 192 -8.97 -4.71 -14.07
CA GLN A 192 -9.23 -3.52 -14.87
C GLN A 192 -9.85 -2.41 -14.01
N GLU A 193 -10.83 -2.74 -13.17
CA GLU A 193 -11.43 -1.78 -12.23
C GLU A 193 -10.43 -1.28 -11.17
N ASP A 194 -9.58 -2.16 -10.63
CA ASP A 194 -8.51 -1.78 -9.69
C ASP A 194 -7.51 -0.83 -10.37
N ASN A 195 -7.17 -1.10 -11.63
CA ASN A 195 -6.21 -0.31 -12.40
C ASN A 195 -6.76 1.07 -12.83
N GLU A 196 -8.07 1.23 -12.97
CA GLU A 196 -8.71 2.51 -13.24
C GLU A 196 -8.90 3.37 -12.00
N THR A 197 -9.09 2.75 -10.84
CA THR A 197 -9.47 3.44 -9.61
C THR A 197 -8.33 3.60 -8.60
N GLY A 198 -7.40 2.63 -8.54
CA GLY A 198 -6.23 2.59 -7.67
C GLY A 198 -4.97 3.07 -8.40
N VAL A 199 -4.80 4.38 -8.49
CA VAL A 199 -3.90 4.98 -9.48
C VAL A 199 -2.51 5.33 -8.91
N TYR A 200 -2.43 5.69 -7.63
CA TYR A 200 -1.20 6.23 -7.05
C TYR A 200 -0.44 5.17 -6.27
N TYR A 201 0.85 5.06 -6.55
CA TYR A 201 1.78 4.23 -5.81
C TYR A 201 2.17 4.94 -4.51
N GLU A 202 2.06 4.24 -3.39
CA GLU A 202 2.55 4.70 -2.09
C GLU A 202 3.57 3.71 -1.53
N THR A 203 4.75 4.23 -1.20
CA THR A 203 5.89 3.44 -0.70
C THR A 203 5.79 3.16 0.79
N TRP A 204 5.33 4.15 1.56
CA TRP A 204 5.48 4.12 3.02
C TRP A 204 4.27 3.48 3.68
N THR A 205 4.52 2.52 4.59
CA THR A 205 3.56 2.18 5.63
C THR A 205 3.95 2.93 6.90
N VAL A 206 3.02 3.66 7.51
CA VAL A 206 3.31 4.48 8.69
C VAL A 206 2.66 3.84 9.92
N LYS A 207 3.46 3.52 10.94
CA LYS A 207 2.99 2.87 12.19
C LYS A 207 3.35 3.70 13.41
N SER A 208 2.63 3.47 14.52
CA SER A 208 2.90 4.12 15.79
C SER A 208 4.21 3.64 16.44
N ASP A 209 4.50 2.35 16.32
CA ASP A 209 5.61 1.65 16.96
C ASP A 209 5.99 0.36 16.18
N PRO A 210 7.16 -0.26 16.41
CA PRO A 210 7.56 -1.51 15.74
C PRO A 210 6.90 -2.78 16.30
N GLY A 211 6.06 -2.66 17.33
CA GLY A 211 5.42 -3.81 17.98
C GLY A 211 4.26 -4.39 17.18
N PRO A 212 3.83 -5.63 17.49
CA PRO A 212 2.71 -6.29 16.82
C PRO A 212 1.36 -5.58 17.08
N ASN A 213 1.22 -4.88 18.20
CA ASN A 213 0.01 -4.15 18.59
C ASN A 213 0.08 -2.65 18.24
N ALA A 214 0.97 -2.26 17.33
CA ALA A 214 1.10 -0.87 16.92
C ALA A 214 -0.03 -0.47 15.97
N THR A 215 -0.68 0.65 16.24
CA THR A 215 -1.62 1.31 15.33
C THR A 215 -0.92 1.62 14.00
N THR A 216 -1.51 1.17 12.91
CA THR A 216 -1.14 1.61 11.56
C THR A 216 -1.88 2.91 11.26
N TRP A 217 -1.14 3.95 10.90
CA TRP A 217 -1.72 5.23 10.50
C TRP A 217 -2.06 5.23 9.01
N PHE A 218 -1.15 4.75 8.18
CA PHE A 218 -1.29 4.71 6.72
C PHE A 218 -0.72 3.40 6.19
N ASP A 219 -1.44 2.76 5.27
CA ASP A 219 -0.95 1.61 4.50
C ASP A 219 -0.29 2.06 3.21
N SER A 220 0.76 1.33 2.81
CA SER A 220 1.34 1.46 1.48
C SER A 220 0.36 1.01 0.40
N TYR A 221 0.64 1.41 -0.84
CA TYR A 221 -0.10 0.98 -2.02
C TYR A 221 0.91 0.63 -3.11
N ASP A 222 1.45 -0.58 -2.99
CA ASP A 222 2.62 -1.09 -3.73
C ASP A 222 2.33 -2.45 -4.39
N CYS A 223 3.35 -3.04 -5.03
CA CYS A 223 3.26 -4.35 -5.69
C CYS A 223 2.80 -5.47 -4.73
N SER A 224 3.37 -5.52 -3.51
CA SER A 224 2.99 -6.52 -2.50
C SER A 224 1.51 -6.40 -2.13
N GLN A 225 1.02 -5.16 -1.95
CA GLN A 225 -0.38 -4.91 -1.62
C GLN A 225 -1.31 -5.30 -2.78
N PHE A 226 -0.91 -5.08 -4.03
CA PHE A 226 -1.67 -5.55 -5.19
C PHE A 226 -1.77 -7.07 -5.24
N VAL A 227 -0.66 -7.77 -4.98
CA VAL A 227 -0.65 -9.24 -4.91
C VAL A 227 -1.63 -9.74 -3.83
N HIS A 228 -1.59 -9.16 -2.63
CA HIS A 228 -2.52 -9.50 -1.57
C HIS A 228 -3.99 -9.20 -1.91
N ARG A 229 -4.28 -8.05 -2.53
CA ARG A 229 -5.64 -7.74 -3.00
C ARG A 229 -6.12 -8.76 -4.03
N THR A 230 -5.27 -9.16 -4.97
CA THR A 230 -5.62 -10.16 -5.98
C THR A 230 -5.88 -11.53 -5.36
N TYR A 231 -5.02 -11.99 -4.44
CA TYR A 231 -5.25 -13.25 -3.73
C TYR A 231 -6.55 -13.23 -2.93
N LYS A 232 -6.83 -12.13 -2.24
CA LYS A 232 -8.09 -11.94 -1.54
C LYS A 232 -9.29 -12.03 -2.50
N THR A 233 -9.23 -11.36 -3.65
CA THR A 233 -10.27 -11.44 -4.68
C THR A 233 -10.51 -12.88 -5.14
N LEU A 234 -9.45 -13.66 -5.38
CA LEU A 234 -9.56 -15.07 -5.75
C LEU A 234 -10.16 -15.93 -4.63
N LEU A 235 -9.77 -15.72 -3.38
CA LEU A 235 -10.32 -16.42 -2.22
C LEU A 235 -11.80 -16.10 -2.00
N ASP A 236 -12.19 -14.83 -2.19
CA ASP A 236 -13.59 -14.39 -2.10
C ASP A 236 -14.46 -15.07 -3.20
N MET A 237 -13.86 -15.46 -4.33
CA MET A 237 -14.48 -16.29 -5.38
C MET A 237 -14.47 -17.80 -5.07
N GLY A 238 -13.78 -18.23 -4.00
CA GLY A 238 -13.70 -19.63 -3.58
C GLY A 238 -12.46 -20.39 -4.08
N ALA A 239 -11.42 -19.70 -4.54
CA ALA A 239 -10.14 -20.33 -4.84
C ALA A 239 -9.47 -20.90 -3.59
N GLU A 240 -8.79 -22.05 -3.71
CA GLU A 240 -7.98 -22.61 -2.64
C GLU A 240 -6.50 -22.30 -2.89
N LEU A 241 -5.97 -21.30 -2.17
CA LEU A 241 -4.56 -20.91 -2.24
C LEU A 241 -3.81 -21.41 -1.00
N SER A 242 -2.69 -22.09 -1.21
CA SER A 242 -1.82 -22.59 -0.15
C SER A 242 -0.35 -22.51 -0.55
N SER A 243 0.48 -22.01 0.37
CA SER A 243 1.93 -21.98 0.20
C SER A 243 2.55 -23.09 1.04
N ARG A 244 3.55 -23.78 0.50
CA ARG A 244 4.34 -24.78 1.25
C ARG A 244 5.41 -24.12 2.11
N THR A 245 5.76 -22.88 1.79
CA THR A 245 6.74 -22.07 2.51
C THR A 245 6.05 -20.85 3.14
N PRO A 246 6.54 -20.35 4.30
CA PRO A 246 6.04 -19.09 4.83
C PRO A 246 6.23 -17.97 3.81
N THR A 247 5.20 -17.15 3.63
CA THR A 247 5.20 -16.07 2.65
C THR A 247 5.71 -14.79 3.30
N TYR A 248 6.83 -14.27 2.79
CA TYR A 248 7.46 -13.06 3.29
C TYR A 248 7.35 -11.93 2.26
N TYR A 249 7.19 -10.71 2.73
CA TYR A 249 7.08 -9.51 1.89
C TYR A 249 7.94 -8.37 2.46
N THR A 250 8.45 -7.53 1.57
CA THR A 250 9.19 -6.33 1.97
C THR A 250 8.20 -5.26 2.41
N LYS A 251 8.41 -4.70 3.60
CA LYS A 251 7.70 -3.52 4.08
C LYS A 251 8.67 -2.43 4.48
N ILE A 252 8.36 -1.21 4.06
CA ILE A 252 9.14 -0.01 4.37
C ILE A 252 8.32 0.83 5.35
N TYR A 253 8.74 0.80 6.61
CA TYR A 253 8.04 1.45 7.71
C TYR A 253 8.61 2.82 8.05
N LEU A 254 7.71 3.79 8.22
CA LEU A 254 7.95 5.00 9.01
C LEU A 254 7.30 4.83 10.39
N TYR A 255 8.01 5.21 11.44
CA TYR A 255 7.46 5.22 12.80
C TYR A 255 7.19 6.64 13.27
N SER A 256 5.96 6.90 13.69
CA SER A 256 5.47 8.24 14.01
C SER A 256 4.49 8.23 15.17
N GLY A 257 4.41 9.34 15.92
CA GLY A 257 3.21 9.66 16.69
C GLY A 257 2.01 9.91 15.78
N GLU A 258 0.89 10.34 16.36
CA GLU A 258 -0.33 10.65 15.61
C GLU A 258 -0.05 11.69 14.50
N PRO A 259 -0.37 11.37 13.22
CA PRO A 259 -0.18 12.29 12.11
C PRO A 259 -1.04 13.54 12.21
N LEU A 260 -0.50 14.68 11.77
CA LEU A 260 -1.23 15.93 11.67
C LEU A 260 -1.48 16.29 10.20
N CYS A 261 -2.76 16.35 9.79
CA CYS A 261 -3.12 16.86 8.46
C CYS A 261 -2.79 18.35 8.37
N LEU A 262 -2.04 18.72 7.33
CA LEU A 262 -1.65 20.10 7.05
C LEU A 262 -2.54 20.74 5.98
N GLY A 263 -3.16 19.92 5.12
CA GLY A 263 -4.02 20.35 4.00
C GLY A 263 -3.51 19.88 2.64
N ASP A 264 -4.11 20.39 1.58
CA ASP A 264 -3.79 20.07 0.18
C ASP A 264 -2.78 21.07 -0.44
N ASP A 265 -2.67 21.08 -1.76
CA ASP A 265 -1.79 22.00 -2.50
C ASP A 265 -2.08 23.50 -2.27
N SER A 266 -3.23 23.85 -1.67
CA SER A 266 -3.54 25.24 -1.30
C SER A 266 -2.54 25.82 -0.30
N ILE A 267 -1.81 24.98 0.47
CA ILE A 267 -0.71 25.38 1.37
C ILE A 267 0.29 26.28 0.63
N PHE A 268 0.60 25.99 -0.63
CA PHE A 268 1.65 26.67 -1.39
C PHE A 268 1.21 27.99 -2.04
N GLN A 269 -0.08 28.32 -1.96
CA GLN A 269 -0.67 29.52 -2.58
C GLN A 269 -1.01 30.59 -1.53
N GLN A 270 -1.20 30.18 -0.26
CA GLN A 270 -1.61 31.07 0.81
C GLN A 270 -0.41 31.79 1.45
N SER A 271 -0.47 33.13 1.49
CA SER A 271 0.58 33.95 2.10
C SER A 271 0.77 33.69 3.60
N SER A 272 -0.29 33.31 4.32
CA SER A 272 -0.25 32.94 5.74
C SER A 272 0.49 31.62 6.01
N MET A 273 0.60 30.74 5.01
CA MET A 273 1.25 29.42 5.12
C MET A 273 2.64 29.40 4.48
N LYS A 274 3.20 30.56 4.16
CA LYS A 274 4.47 30.68 3.42
C LYS A 274 5.63 29.96 4.09
N ASP A 275 5.74 30.04 5.41
CA ASP A 275 6.83 29.40 6.16
C ASP A 275 6.71 27.88 6.12
N LEU A 276 5.49 27.34 6.30
CA LEU A 276 5.21 25.91 6.17
C LEU A 276 5.48 25.41 4.75
N ALA A 277 5.01 26.13 3.74
CA ALA A 277 5.24 25.81 2.33
C ALA A 277 6.73 25.77 1.99
N THR A 278 7.51 26.71 2.56
CA THR A 278 8.97 26.76 2.39
C THR A 278 9.65 25.58 3.07
N ASP A 279 9.21 25.21 4.28
CA ASP A 279 9.77 24.10 5.04
C ASP A 279 9.50 22.74 4.36
N ILE A 280 8.28 22.53 3.85
CA ILE A 280 7.91 21.33 3.08
C ILE A 280 8.77 21.22 1.82
N LYS A 281 8.93 22.32 1.06
CA LYS A 281 9.78 22.32 -0.13
C LYS A 281 11.23 22.00 0.20
N LYS A 282 11.79 22.64 1.22
CA LYS A 282 13.16 22.38 1.66
C LYS A 282 13.36 20.91 2.01
N PHE A 283 12.41 20.30 2.73
CA PHE A 283 12.46 18.88 3.04
C PHE A 283 12.51 18.00 1.77
N TYR A 284 11.60 18.21 0.82
CA TYR A 284 11.59 17.41 -0.41
C TYR A 284 12.80 17.68 -1.32
N HIS A 285 13.34 18.90 -1.30
CA HIS A 285 14.52 19.28 -2.06
C HIS A 285 15.73 18.39 -1.73
N SER A 286 15.85 17.93 -0.48
CA SER A 286 16.93 17.03 -0.04
C SER A 286 16.85 15.64 -0.71
N PHE A 287 15.71 15.24 -1.28
CA PHE A 287 15.53 13.93 -1.92
C PHE A 287 15.53 13.97 -3.45
N ARG A 288 15.89 15.11 -4.06
CA ARG A 288 15.92 15.26 -5.52
C ARG A 288 16.94 14.32 -6.18
N SER A 289 16.57 13.75 -7.32
CA SER A 289 17.36 12.72 -8.00
C SER A 289 18.69 13.19 -8.59
N HIS A 290 18.78 14.47 -9.02
CA HIS A 290 19.97 15.01 -9.66
C HIS A 290 20.75 15.87 -8.65
N GLN A 291 21.82 15.29 -8.11
CA GLN A 291 22.72 15.93 -7.15
C GLN A 291 24.17 15.58 -7.50
N SER A 292 25.08 16.54 -7.31
CA SER A 292 26.50 16.22 -7.17
C SER A 292 26.76 15.46 -5.86
N ILE A 293 27.94 14.84 -5.72
CA ILE A 293 28.29 14.09 -4.51
C ILE A 293 28.27 14.99 -3.25
N VAL A 294 28.71 16.25 -3.38
CA VAL A 294 28.71 17.21 -2.27
C VAL A 294 27.28 17.53 -1.86
N GLU A 295 26.41 17.86 -2.83
CA GLU A 295 25.00 18.13 -2.57
C GLU A 295 24.27 16.92 -1.99
N MET A 296 24.63 15.70 -2.39
CA MET A 296 24.06 14.47 -1.84
C MET A 296 24.41 14.30 -0.36
N ILE A 297 25.66 14.59 0.03
CA ILE A 297 26.07 14.55 1.44
C ILE A 297 25.34 15.62 2.24
N GLU A 298 25.28 16.86 1.73
CA GLU A 298 24.53 17.94 2.37
C GLU A 298 23.05 17.58 2.53
N SER A 299 22.43 17.05 1.49
CA SER A 299 21.03 16.67 1.51
C SER A 299 20.74 15.51 2.45
N LEU A 300 21.66 14.54 2.57
CA LEU A 300 21.54 13.46 3.54
C LEU A 300 21.63 13.99 4.99
N LEU A 301 22.50 14.97 5.24
CA LEU A 301 22.60 15.62 6.55
C LEU A 301 21.34 16.42 6.88
N GLU A 302 20.80 17.17 5.93
CA GLU A 302 19.54 17.91 6.10
C GLU A 302 18.35 16.98 6.34
N ALA A 303 18.23 15.89 5.58
CA ALA A 303 17.20 14.87 5.79
C ALA A 303 17.33 14.22 7.17
N PHE A 304 18.56 13.90 7.60
CA PHE A 304 18.82 13.35 8.92
C PHE A 304 18.45 14.34 10.03
N GLU A 305 18.87 15.60 9.92
CA GLU A 305 18.51 16.66 10.87
C GLU A 305 16.99 16.78 11.00
N LYS A 306 16.27 16.87 9.88
CA LYS A 306 14.81 16.99 9.87
C LYS A 306 14.12 15.78 10.51
N MET A 307 14.51 14.57 10.14
CA MET A 307 13.83 13.35 10.56
C MET A 307 14.20 12.89 11.96
N VAL A 308 15.45 13.06 12.38
CA VAL A 308 15.98 12.49 13.62
C VAL A 308 16.07 13.53 14.73
N LEU A 309 16.57 14.74 14.41
CA LEU A 309 16.75 15.81 15.40
C LEU A 309 15.47 16.61 15.59
N GLU A 310 14.86 17.08 14.49
CA GLU A 310 13.59 17.79 14.52
C GLU A 310 12.37 16.87 14.60
N LYS A 311 12.56 15.55 14.44
CA LYS A 311 11.51 14.52 14.51
C LYS A 311 10.33 14.82 13.58
N THR A 312 10.61 15.28 12.38
CA THR A 312 9.61 15.71 11.40
C THR A 312 9.83 15.00 10.07
N PHE A 313 8.76 14.42 9.54
CA PHE A 313 8.69 13.95 8.16
C PHE A 313 7.42 14.51 7.53
N TYR A 314 7.54 15.04 6.31
CA TYR A 314 6.37 15.46 5.52
C TYR A 314 5.96 14.32 4.61
N PHE A 315 4.74 13.85 4.80
CA PHE A 315 4.18 12.70 4.10
C PHE A 315 3.04 13.17 3.21
N TYR A 316 3.03 12.73 1.95
CA TYR A 316 1.98 13.07 1.01
C TYR A 316 1.12 11.84 0.77
N TYR A 317 -0.16 11.90 1.10
CA TYR A 317 -1.07 10.78 1.01
C TYR A 317 -2.47 11.29 0.65
N ASN A 318 -3.17 10.61 -0.26
CA ASN A 318 -4.51 11.01 -0.71
C ASN A 318 -4.63 12.46 -1.22
N SER A 319 -3.57 12.98 -1.85
CA SER A 319 -3.47 14.37 -2.31
C SER A 319 -3.41 15.41 -1.19
N GLU A 320 -3.04 15.01 0.02
CA GLU A 320 -2.89 15.87 1.19
C GLU A 320 -1.49 15.73 1.79
N TYR A 321 -1.01 16.78 2.43
CA TYR A 321 0.25 16.81 3.18
C TYR A 321 -0.02 16.57 4.66
N TRP A 322 0.79 15.70 5.24
CA TRP A 322 0.73 15.30 6.63
C TRP A 322 2.09 15.54 7.28
N LYS A 323 2.08 16.04 8.51
CA LYS A 323 3.26 16.07 9.36
C LYS A 323 3.27 14.81 10.21
N LEU A 324 4.35 14.04 10.12
CA LEU A 324 4.59 12.87 10.96
C LEU A 324 5.55 13.23 12.09
N PRO A 325 5.12 13.22 13.37
CA PRO A 325 6.00 13.35 14.52
C PRO A 325 6.86 12.08 14.69
N MET A 326 8.03 12.05 14.07
CA MET A 326 8.83 10.84 13.94
C MET A 326 9.29 10.27 15.30
N LYS A 327 9.17 8.95 15.44
CA LYS A 327 9.58 8.18 16.62
C LYS A 327 10.67 7.19 16.22
N TYR A 328 11.64 6.96 17.11
CA TYR A 328 12.63 5.89 16.93
C TYR A 328 11.91 4.53 16.75
N PRO A 329 12.31 3.65 15.81
CA PRO A 329 13.55 3.68 15.00
C PRO A 329 13.51 4.51 13.72
N TYR A 330 12.51 5.39 13.56
CA TYR A 330 12.31 6.34 12.46
C TYR A 330 11.94 5.66 11.14
N ILE A 331 12.86 4.91 10.55
CA ILE A 331 12.65 4.13 9.33
C ILE A 331 13.12 2.70 9.57
N LYS A 332 12.36 1.71 9.09
CA LYS A 332 12.84 0.33 9.05
C LYS A 332 12.34 -0.37 7.79
N ILE A 333 13.26 -0.99 7.08
CA ILE A 333 12.93 -1.93 6.00
C ILE A 333 12.95 -3.31 6.63
N ILE A 334 11.84 -4.03 6.54
CA ILE A 334 11.75 -5.40 7.05
C ILE A 334 11.23 -6.34 5.97
N PHE A 335 11.68 -7.57 6.07
CA PHE A 335 11.14 -8.69 5.32
C PHE A 335 10.38 -9.56 6.32
N GLU A 336 9.06 -9.40 6.36
CA GLU A 336 8.22 -10.01 7.39
C GLU A 336 7.24 -11.01 6.80
N GLU A 337 6.86 -11.98 7.63
CA GLU A 337 5.92 -13.01 7.26
C GLU A 337 4.50 -12.42 7.22
N ILE A 338 3.87 -12.48 6.06
CA ILE A 338 2.47 -12.13 5.88
C ILE A 338 1.83 -13.35 5.23
N PRO A 339 0.97 -14.10 5.94
CA PRO A 339 0.30 -15.27 5.38
C PRO A 339 -0.50 -14.92 4.12
N LEU A 340 -0.75 -15.93 3.28
CA LEU A 340 -1.79 -15.80 2.26
C LEU A 340 -3.12 -15.41 2.94
N PRO A 341 -3.89 -14.49 2.35
CA PRO A 341 -5.08 -13.91 2.98
C PRO A 341 -6.19 -14.90 3.29
#